data_AF-A0AAQ2JHJ8-F1
#
_entry.id   AF-A0AAQ2JHJ8-F1
#
_cell.length_a   1.000
_cell.length_b   1.000
_cell.length_c   1.000
_cell.angle_alpha   90.00
_cell.angle_beta   90.00
_cell.angle_gamma   90.00
#
_symmetry.space_group_name_H-M   'P 1'
#
loop_
_entity.id
_entity.type
_entity.pdbx_description
1 polymer ?
#
loop_
_entity_poly.entity_id
_entity_poly.type
_entity_poly.pdbx_seq_one_letter_code
_entity_poly.pdbx_strand_id
1 'polypeptide(L)'
;MTDKVSRLSGKNVLFVMAVQAEYGPHLQRLFTPLMTGVGPIEAAVRLGAELSWLKSQDALPDLVVSLGSAGSRTLEQTEIYQAVSVSYRDIDASPLGFEKGATPFLDLPVTVPLPLRIPGIKEATLSTGGAIITGAAFDAIAADMVDMETFACLRACQLFGVPLIGLRGISDGAADLRHVGDWTEYLHVIDEKLADAVMRLEQAIGSGLLRTASPGDVTGPV
;
A
#
# COMPACT_ATOMS: atom_id res chain seq x y z
N MET A 1 24.92 -0.27 4.37
CA MET A 1 24.17 -1.53 4.56
C MET A 1 22.71 -1.20 4.37
N THR A 2 22.07 -1.81 3.38
CA THR A 2 20.65 -1.62 3.01
C THR A 2 19.77 -2.56 3.83
N ASP A 3 19.83 -2.45 5.16
CA ASP A 3 19.24 -3.43 6.10
C ASP A 3 17.71 -3.58 6.00
N LYS A 4 17.04 -2.68 5.28
CA LYS A 4 15.58 -2.68 5.07
C LYS A 4 15.15 -3.39 3.78
N VAL A 5 16.07 -3.62 2.84
CA VAL A 5 15.74 -4.29 1.56
C VAL A 5 15.89 -5.79 1.78
N SER A 6 14.76 -6.48 1.74
CA SER A 6 14.68 -7.92 1.95
C SER A 6 14.85 -8.65 0.61
N ARG A 7 15.37 -9.88 0.63
CA ARG A 7 15.54 -10.68 -0.59
C ARG A 7 14.54 -11.83 -0.60
N LEU A 8 13.58 -11.80 -1.52
CA LEU A 8 12.58 -12.85 -1.70
C LEU A 8 12.77 -13.52 -3.05
N SER A 9 13.07 -14.82 -3.07
CA SER A 9 13.27 -15.60 -4.29
C SER A 9 14.13 -14.91 -5.37
N GLY A 10 15.21 -14.23 -4.94
CA GLY A 10 16.14 -13.55 -5.83
C GLY A 10 15.80 -12.10 -6.20
N LYS A 11 14.65 -11.57 -5.75
CA LYS A 11 14.24 -10.17 -5.94
C LYS A 11 14.45 -9.34 -4.67
N ASN A 12 14.86 -8.09 -4.85
CA ASN A 12 14.99 -7.09 -3.79
C ASN A 12 13.62 -6.45 -3.53
N VAL A 13 13.08 -6.63 -2.33
CA VAL A 13 11.76 -6.16 -1.92
C VAL A 13 11.89 -5.20 -0.74
N LEU A 14 11.32 -4.00 -0.88
CA LEU A 14 11.20 -3.04 0.21
C LEU A 14 9.78 -3.09 0.77
N PHE A 15 9.65 -3.54 2.01
CA PHE A 15 8.39 -3.49 2.76
C PHE A 15 8.23 -2.13 3.43
N VAL A 16 7.04 -1.54 3.33
CA VAL A 16 6.73 -0.23 3.91
C VAL A 16 5.44 -0.30 4.72
N MET A 17 5.51 0.17 5.98
CA MET A 17 4.40 0.15 6.95
C MET A 17 4.26 1.52 7.60
N ALA A 18 3.04 1.89 8.02
CA ALA A 18 2.80 3.21 8.57
C ALA A 18 3.34 3.32 10.01
N VAL A 19 2.97 2.37 10.86
CA VAL A 19 3.30 2.40 12.30
C VAL A 19 3.73 1.05 12.86
N GLN A 20 4.52 1.10 13.93
CA GLN A 20 5.03 -0.09 14.61
C GLN A 20 3.92 -0.99 15.18
N ALA A 21 2.75 -0.44 15.50
CA ALA A 21 1.62 -1.20 16.06
C ALA A 21 1.10 -2.29 15.09
N GLU A 22 1.23 -2.07 13.78
CA GLU A 22 0.81 -3.02 12.75
C GLU A 22 1.86 -4.11 12.48
N TYR A 23 3.09 -3.93 12.97
CA TYR A 23 4.24 -4.80 12.71
C TYR A 23 4.46 -5.74 13.90
N GLY A 24 3.64 -6.79 13.94
CA GLY A 24 3.61 -7.77 15.01
C GLY A 24 4.66 -8.89 14.88
N PRO A 25 4.62 -9.87 15.81
CA PRO A 25 5.61 -10.93 15.88
C PRO A 25 5.70 -11.82 14.63
N HIS A 26 4.62 -11.97 13.85
CA HIS A 26 4.62 -12.79 12.65
C HIS A 26 5.39 -12.11 11.52
N LEU A 27 5.09 -10.84 11.23
CA LEU A 27 5.84 -10.06 10.24
C LEU A 27 7.30 -9.85 10.66
N GLN A 28 7.58 -9.68 11.96
CA GLN A 28 8.94 -9.52 12.49
C GLN A 28 9.88 -10.68 12.18
N ARG A 29 9.35 -11.88 11.92
CA ARG A 29 10.16 -13.04 11.53
C ARG A 29 10.53 -13.04 10.04
N LEU A 30 9.90 -12.19 9.23
CA LEU A 30 10.01 -12.24 7.76
C LEU A 30 10.89 -11.13 7.19
N PHE A 31 10.75 -9.89 7.67
CA PHE A 31 11.45 -8.73 7.10
C PHE A 31 11.51 -7.57 8.09
N THR A 32 12.39 -6.59 7.85
CA THR A 32 12.39 -5.30 8.55
C THR A 32 11.81 -4.21 7.64
N PRO A 33 10.65 -3.58 7.97
CA PRO A 33 10.06 -2.57 7.10
C PRO A 33 10.73 -1.19 7.24
N LEU A 34 10.56 -0.37 6.22
CA LEU A 34 10.63 1.08 6.37
C LEU A 34 9.33 1.57 7.02
N MET A 35 9.46 2.21 8.18
CA MET A 35 8.35 2.95 8.79
C MET A 35 8.17 4.29 8.09
N THR A 36 7.00 4.48 7.48
CA THR A 36 6.70 5.67 6.69
C THR A 36 6.14 6.81 7.53
N GLY A 37 5.54 6.51 8.68
CA GLY A 37 4.65 7.42 9.37
C GLY A 37 3.24 7.38 8.77
N VAL A 38 2.32 8.09 9.44
CA VAL A 38 0.88 8.08 9.16
C VAL A 38 0.50 9.22 8.23
N GLY A 39 -0.28 8.91 7.21
CA GLY A 39 -0.89 9.86 6.28
C GLY A 39 -0.09 10.08 5.00
N PRO A 40 -0.74 10.70 3.98
CA PRO A 40 -0.17 10.80 2.64
C PRO A 40 1.15 11.58 2.59
N ILE A 41 1.29 12.62 3.41
CA ILE A 41 2.49 13.47 3.42
C ILE A 41 3.69 12.72 3.98
N GLU A 42 3.56 12.11 5.16
CA GLU A 42 4.66 11.37 5.80
C GLU A 42 5.10 10.19 4.92
N ALA A 43 4.13 9.47 4.35
CA ALA A 43 4.41 8.36 3.45
C ALA A 43 5.16 8.78 2.19
N ALA A 44 4.73 9.85 1.50
CA ALA A 44 5.41 10.35 0.33
C ALA A 44 6.84 10.82 0.65
N VAL A 45 7.02 11.60 1.72
CA VAL A 45 8.31 12.16 2.11
C VAL A 45 9.29 11.05 2.49
N ARG A 46 8.87 10.10 3.33
CA ARG A 46 9.76 9.03 3.81
C ARG A 46 10.12 8.03 2.72
N LEU A 47 9.14 7.55 1.96
CA LEU A 47 9.44 6.60 0.89
C LEU A 47 10.22 7.26 -0.24
N GLY A 48 9.86 8.49 -0.63
CA GLY A 48 10.59 9.23 -1.66
C GLY A 48 12.06 9.46 -1.28
N ALA A 49 12.33 9.83 -0.03
CA ALA A 49 13.70 10.00 0.45
C ALA A 49 14.50 8.67 0.46
N GLU A 50 13.89 7.58 0.93
CA GLU A 50 14.55 6.26 0.94
C GLU A 50 14.83 5.78 -0.49
N LEU A 51 13.88 5.87 -1.42
CA LEU A 51 14.10 5.49 -2.83
C LEU A 51 15.17 6.36 -3.50
N SER A 52 15.20 7.66 -3.20
CA SER A 52 16.26 8.56 -3.68
C SER A 52 17.63 8.14 -3.17
N TRP A 53 17.73 7.78 -1.89
CA TRP A 53 18.97 7.28 -1.30
C TRP A 53 19.39 5.95 -1.93
N LEU A 54 18.48 4.98 -2.03
CA LEU A 54 18.74 3.68 -2.66
C LEU A 54 19.17 3.81 -4.13
N LYS A 55 18.56 4.73 -4.89
CA LYS A 55 18.99 5.05 -6.26
C LYS A 55 20.42 5.59 -6.32
N SER A 56 20.81 6.45 -5.37
CA SER A 56 22.18 6.96 -5.31
C SER A 56 23.23 5.88 -5.01
N GLN A 57 22.79 4.74 -4.47
CA GLN A 57 23.61 3.58 -4.12
C GLN A 57 23.50 2.43 -5.15
N ASP A 58 22.83 2.65 -6.29
CA ASP A 58 22.51 1.61 -7.28
C ASP A 58 21.82 0.38 -6.67
N ALA A 59 20.94 0.63 -5.69
CA ALA A 59 20.29 -0.38 -4.85
C ALA A 59 18.77 -0.21 -4.81
N LEU A 60 18.16 0.32 -5.88
CA LEU A 60 16.70 0.41 -5.98
C LEU A 60 16.08 -1.00 -5.84
N PRO A 61 14.97 -1.14 -5.09
CA PRO A 61 14.28 -2.41 -4.98
C PRO A 61 13.59 -2.76 -6.30
N ASP A 62 13.45 -4.05 -6.58
CA ASP A 62 12.66 -4.57 -7.69
C ASP A 62 11.15 -4.39 -7.46
N LEU A 63 10.74 -4.23 -6.20
CA LEU A 63 9.35 -4.13 -5.76
C LEU A 63 9.24 -3.40 -4.42
N VAL A 64 8.24 -2.52 -4.29
CA VAL A 64 7.77 -2.03 -2.99
C VAL A 64 6.47 -2.75 -2.62
N VAL A 65 6.35 -3.17 -1.37
CA VAL A 65 5.12 -3.71 -0.79
C VAL A 65 4.67 -2.77 0.33
N SER A 66 3.58 -2.04 0.09
CA SER A 66 2.92 -1.26 1.13
C SER A 66 1.88 -2.12 1.81
N LEU A 67 2.04 -2.33 3.12
CA LEU A 67 1.17 -3.22 3.88
C LEU A 67 0.84 -2.68 5.26
N GLY A 68 -0.30 -3.12 5.79
CA GLY A 68 -0.85 -2.64 7.06
C GLY A 68 -2.35 -2.88 7.14
N SER A 69 -3.00 -2.17 8.04
CA SER A 69 -4.45 -2.21 8.25
C SER A 69 -5.21 -1.28 7.31
N ALA A 70 -6.53 -1.47 7.22
CA ALA A 70 -7.47 -0.62 6.49
C ALA A 70 -8.86 -0.70 7.09
N GLY A 71 -9.66 0.32 6.83
CA GLY A 71 -11.09 0.34 7.15
C GLY A 71 -11.95 -0.14 5.98
N SER A 72 -13.03 -0.86 6.28
CA SER A 72 -14.08 -1.17 5.30
C SER A 72 -15.41 -1.45 5.99
N ARG A 73 -16.50 -0.95 5.40
CA ARG A 73 -17.87 -1.24 5.85
C ARG A 73 -18.49 -2.49 5.21
N THR A 74 -17.91 -2.98 4.12
CA THR A 74 -18.49 -4.05 3.28
C THR A 74 -17.63 -5.30 3.24
N LEU A 75 -16.31 -5.17 3.36
CA LEU A 75 -15.39 -6.29 3.33
C LEU A 75 -15.39 -7.07 4.65
N GLU A 76 -14.92 -8.31 4.57
CA GLU A 76 -14.83 -9.21 5.72
C GLU A 76 -13.79 -8.68 6.72
N GLN A 77 -14.21 -8.46 7.96
CA GLN A 77 -13.32 -8.03 9.05
C GLN A 77 -12.23 -9.07 9.27
N THR A 78 -11.01 -8.61 9.57
CA THR A 78 -9.79 -9.41 9.75
C THR A 78 -9.32 -10.17 8.51
N GLU A 79 -9.91 -9.94 7.34
CA GLU A 79 -9.46 -10.57 6.09
C GLU A 79 -8.43 -9.71 5.35
N ILE A 80 -7.53 -10.35 4.59
CA ILE A 80 -6.48 -9.68 3.81
C ILE A 80 -6.91 -9.53 2.35
N TYR A 81 -6.77 -8.32 1.85
CA TYR A 81 -7.02 -7.98 0.46
C TYR A 81 -5.77 -7.37 -0.19
N GLN A 82 -5.56 -7.64 -1.47
CA GLN A 82 -4.62 -6.92 -2.30
C GLN A 82 -5.35 -5.81 -3.06
N ALA A 83 -4.77 -4.60 -3.05
CA ALA A 83 -5.32 -3.47 -3.77
C ALA A 83 -5.16 -3.68 -5.28
N VAL A 84 -6.28 -3.64 -6.02
CA VAL A 84 -6.29 -3.75 -7.49
C VAL A 84 -6.17 -2.40 -8.18
N SER A 85 -6.56 -1.36 -7.47
CA SER A 85 -6.46 0.04 -7.88
C SER A 85 -6.51 0.92 -6.65
N VAL A 86 -5.96 2.14 -6.76
CA VAL A 86 -5.96 3.11 -5.67
C VAL A 86 -6.31 4.52 -6.17
N SER A 87 -7.10 5.26 -5.40
CA SER A 87 -7.45 6.67 -5.62
C SER A 87 -7.05 7.56 -4.46
N TYR A 88 -6.95 8.88 -4.70
CA TYR A 88 -6.68 9.88 -3.66
C TYR A 88 -7.95 10.68 -3.36
N ARG A 89 -8.54 10.50 -2.17
CA ARG A 89 -9.84 11.13 -1.84
C ARG A 89 -9.75 12.61 -1.46
N ASP A 90 -8.58 13.08 -1.03
CA ASP A 90 -8.46 14.46 -0.53
C ASP A 90 -8.29 15.50 -1.64
N ILE A 91 -8.01 15.07 -2.88
CA ILE A 91 -7.88 16.00 -4.01
C ILE A 91 -9.25 16.31 -4.63
N ASP A 92 -9.65 17.57 -4.54
CA ASP A 92 -10.87 18.08 -5.18
C ASP A 92 -10.58 19.40 -5.90
N ALA A 93 -10.31 19.30 -7.20
CA ALA A 93 -10.14 20.44 -8.10
C ALA A 93 -11.41 20.70 -8.93
N SER A 94 -12.57 20.14 -8.54
CA SER A 94 -13.83 20.32 -9.26
C SER A 94 -14.32 21.77 -9.38
N PRO A 95 -14.01 22.71 -8.46
CA PRO A 95 -14.31 24.13 -8.69
C PRO A 95 -13.62 24.74 -9.92
N LEU A 96 -12.54 24.10 -10.40
CA LEU A 96 -11.82 24.50 -11.61
C LEU A 96 -12.21 23.66 -12.85
N GLY A 97 -13.21 22.77 -12.72
CA GLY A 97 -13.73 21.95 -13.81
C GLY A 97 -13.05 20.58 -13.98
N PHE A 98 -12.19 20.16 -13.05
CA PHE A 98 -11.59 18.82 -13.06
C PHE A 98 -12.54 17.79 -12.43
N GLU A 99 -12.41 16.52 -12.82
CA GLU A 99 -13.07 15.41 -12.13
C GLU A 99 -12.60 15.34 -10.67
N LYS A 100 -13.51 15.07 -9.73
CA LYS A 100 -13.15 14.90 -8.32
C LYS A 100 -12.19 13.72 -8.16
N GLY A 101 -11.10 13.89 -7.41
CA GLY A 101 -10.02 12.91 -7.32
C GLY A 101 -8.95 13.03 -8.41
N ALA A 102 -9.15 13.86 -9.44
CA ALA A 102 -8.11 14.14 -10.44
C ALA A 102 -7.13 15.20 -9.92
N THR A 103 -5.83 14.95 -10.09
CA THR A 103 -4.78 15.93 -9.77
C THR A 103 -4.52 16.81 -11.00
N PRO A 104 -4.72 18.13 -10.94
CA PRO A 104 -4.46 19.01 -12.07
C PRO A 104 -3.01 18.90 -12.57
N PHE A 105 -2.84 18.96 -13.89
CA PHE A 105 -1.53 18.90 -14.57
C PHE A 105 -0.74 17.61 -14.36
N LEU A 106 -1.39 16.54 -13.90
CA LEU A 106 -0.82 15.21 -13.79
C LEU A 106 -1.63 14.25 -14.67
N ASP A 107 -0.96 13.60 -15.62
CA ASP A 107 -1.59 12.61 -16.51
C ASP A 107 -1.73 11.25 -15.79
N LEU A 108 -2.59 11.21 -14.77
CA LEU A 108 -3.01 10.00 -14.09
C LEU A 108 -4.53 9.94 -14.01
N PRO A 109 -5.14 8.75 -14.20
CA PRO A 109 -6.56 8.58 -13.96
C PRO A 109 -6.89 8.76 -12.47
N VAL A 110 -8.13 9.13 -12.15
CA VAL A 110 -8.63 9.27 -10.77
C VAL A 110 -8.43 8.00 -9.95
N THR A 111 -8.65 6.85 -10.60
CA THR A 111 -8.40 5.52 -10.03
C THR A 111 -7.25 4.88 -10.79
N VAL A 112 -6.10 4.74 -10.14
CA VAL A 112 -4.89 4.21 -10.77
C VAL A 112 -4.82 2.70 -10.60
N PRO A 113 -4.77 1.91 -11.70
CA PRO A 113 -4.63 0.46 -11.63
C PRO A 113 -3.29 0.06 -11.01
N LEU A 114 -3.30 -0.94 -10.13
CA LEU A 114 -2.11 -1.65 -9.67
C LEU A 114 -2.08 -2.98 -10.44
N PRO A 115 -1.05 -3.30 -11.25
CA PRO A 115 -1.12 -4.42 -12.18
C PRO A 115 -0.72 -5.79 -11.60
N LEU A 116 0.02 -5.81 -10.49
CA LEU A 116 0.55 -7.05 -9.91
C LEU A 116 -0.53 -7.78 -9.11
N ARG A 117 -0.61 -9.11 -9.27
CA ARG A 117 -1.57 -9.97 -8.56
C ARG A 117 -0.86 -11.14 -7.90
N ILE A 118 -0.97 -11.24 -6.58
CA ILE A 118 -0.53 -12.41 -5.80
C ILE A 118 -1.66 -13.46 -5.85
N PRO A 119 -1.43 -14.66 -6.41
CA PRO A 119 -2.46 -15.69 -6.48
C PRO A 119 -3.00 -16.10 -5.11
N GLY A 120 -4.32 -16.22 -5.01
CA GLY A 120 -5.00 -16.68 -3.79
C GLY A 120 -5.18 -15.63 -2.70
N ILE A 121 -4.91 -14.35 -2.98
CA ILE A 121 -5.29 -13.22 -2.11
C ILE A 121 -6.50 -12.50 -2.71
N LYS A 122 -7.51 -12.21 -1.90
CA LYS A 122 -8.73 -11.51 -2.34
C LYS A 122 -8.40 -10.12 -2.89
N GLU A 123 -9.19 -9.65 -3.83
CA GLU A 123 -8.98 -8.38 -4.53
C GLU A 123 -9.98 -7.32 -4.05
N ALA A 124 -9.53 -6.08 -3.89
CA ALA A 124 -10.37 -4.94 -3.50
C ALA A 124 -9.83 -3.61 -4.04
N THR A 125 -10.72 -2.65 -4.29
CA THR A 125 -10.35 -1.27 -4.63
C THR A 125 -10.05 -0.45 -3.37
N LEU A 126 -9.08 0.45 -3.45
CA LEU A 126 -8.60 1.23 -2.31
C LEU A 126 -8.74 2.74 -2.52
N SER A 127 -9.09 3.46 -1.45
CA SER A 127 -9.02 4.92 -1.40
C SER A 127 -8.08 5.37 -0.30
N THR A 128 -7.14 6.27 -0.62
CA THR A 128 -6.18 6.86 0.34
C THR A 128 -6.51 8.33 0.62
N GLY A 129 -6.30 8.78 1.86
CA GLY A 129 -6.46 10.17 2.30
C GLY A 129 -6.08 10.35 3.77
N GLY A 130 -6.02 11.60 4.25
CA GLY A 130 -5.49 11.94 5.57
C GLY A 130 -6.49 11.80 6.74
N ALA A 131 -7.78 11.64 6.45
CA ALA A 131 -8.81 11.44 7.47
C ALA A 131 -9.05 9.94 7.73
N ILE A 132 -9.22 9.56 9.01
CA ILE A 132 -9.84 8.29 9.40
C ILE A 132 -11.32 8.33 8.98
N ILE A 133 -11.80 7.28 8.33
CA ILE A 133 -13.18 7.18 7.86
C ILE A 133 -13.97 6.25 8.79
N THR A 134 -15.15 6.69 9.21
CA THR A 134 -16.03 5.90 10.07
C THR A 134 -17.49 6.30 9.89
N GLY A 135 -18.43 5.40 10.20
CA GLY A 135 -19.86 5.63 10.09
C GLY A 135 -20.31 6.15 8.71
N ALA A 136 -21.15 7.19 8.70
CA ALA A 136 -21.69 7.77 7.48
C ALA A 136 -20.62 8.38 6.54
N ALA A 137 -19.37 8.60 7.01
CA ALA A 137 -18.31 9.09 6.14
C ALA A 137 -17.97 8.10 5.00
N PHE A 138 -18.25 6.81 5.18
CA PHE A 138 -18.11 5.84 4.11
C PHE A 138 -19.09 6.04 2.95
N ASP A 139 -20.22 6.75 3.14
CA ASP A 139 -21.20 6.99 2.06
C ASP A 139 -20.60 7.81 0.90
N ALA A 140 -19.54 8.57 1.17
CA ALA A 140 -18.82 9.37 0.18
C ALA A 140 -17.67 8.61 -0.52
N ILE A 141 -17.41 7.36 -0.15
CA ILE A 141 -16.29 6.57 -0.65
C ILE A 141 -16.79 5.48 -1.59
N ALA A 142 -16.35 5.51 -2.85
CA ALA A 142 -16.71 4.52 -3.85
C ALA A 142 -15.86 3.24 -3.79
N ALA A 143 -14.67 3.30 -3.18
CA ALA A 143 -13.76 2.16 -3.06
C ALA A 143 -14.20 1.18 -1.95
N ASP A 144 -13.80 -0.08 -2.07
CA ASP A 144 -14.16 -1.14 -1.13
C ASP A 144 -13.51 -0.96 0.25
N MET A 145 -12.32 -0.37 0.29
CA MET A 145 -11.56 -0.12 1.51
C MET A 145 -10.86 1.23 1.49
N VAL A 146 -10.47 1.71 2.68
CA VAL A 146 -9.76 2.97 2.88
C VAL A 146 -8.50 2.78 3.69
N ASP A 147 -7.45 3.52 3.32
CA ASP A 147 -6.24 3.67 4.13
C ASP A 147 -5.78 5.14 4.13
N MET A 148 -4.56 5.35 4.62
CA MET A 148 -3.95 6.67 4.74
C MET A 148 -2.62 6.83 3.98
N GLU A 149 -2.06 5.76 3.38
CA GLU A 149 -0.70 5.79 2.83
C GLU A 149 -0.56 5.35 1.37
N THR A 150 -1.34 4.37 0.87
CA THR A 150 -1.00 3.63 -0.37
C THR A 150 -0.84 4.52 -1.60
N PHE A 151 -1.73 5.48 -1.81
CA PHE A 151 -1.62 6.39 -2.97
C PHE A 151 -0.32 7.22 -2.91
N ALA A 152 0.08 7.69 -1.73
CA ALA A 152 1.33 8.42 -1.56
C ALA A 152 2.54 7.52 -1.84
N CYS A 153 2.50 6.27 -1.36
CA CYS A 153 3.52 5.27 -1.69
C CYS A 153 3.60 5.02 -3.20
N LEU A 154 2.46 4.90 -3.88
CA LEU A 154 2.39 4.73 -5.33
C LEU A 154 3.07 5.90 -6.06
N ARG A 155 2.79 7.13 -5.67
CA ARG A 155 3.40 8.32 -6.30
C ARG A 155 4.91 8.37 -6.09
N ALA A 156 5.39 8.03 -4.90
CA ALA A 156 6.82 7.89 -4.66
C ALA A 156 7.43 6.80 -5.56
N CYS A 157 6.82 5.62 -5.65
CA CYS A 157 7.32 4.52 -6.47
C CYS A 157 7.37 4.87 -7.98
N GLN A 158 6.33 5.53 -8.49
CA GLN A 158 6.25 5.97 -9.89
C GLN A 158 7.37 6.95 -10.27
N LEU A 159 7.79 7.84 -9.35
CA LEU A 159 8.92 8.76 -9.58
C LEU A 159 10.24 8.02 -9.83
N PHE A 160 10.39 6.80 -9.30
CA PHE A 160 11.60 5.99 -9.43
C PHE A 160 11.42 4.78 -10.37
N GLY A 161 10.25 4.62 -11.00
CA GLY A 161 9.96 3.50 -11.89
C GLY A 161 9.88 2.14 -11.18
N VAL A 162 9.59 2.13 -9.88
CA VAL A 162 9.49 0.91 -9.07
C VAL A 162 8.02 0.46 -8.99
N PRO A 163 7.69 -0.83 -9.19
CA PRO A 163 6.32 -1.31 -9.04
C PRO A 163 5.89 -1.39 -7.57
N LEU A 164 4.58 -1.28 -7.32
CA LEU A 164 3.97 -1.33 -5.99
C LEU A 164 2.92 -2.45 -5.90
N ILE A 165 2.94 -3.19 -4.78
CA ILE A 165 1.80 -3.98 -4.29
C ILE A 165 1.26 -3.35 -3.00
N GLY A 166 -0.06 -3.23 -2.88
CA GLY A 166 -0.75 -2.85 -1.64
C GLY A 166 -1.43 -4.06 -1.00
N LEU A 167 -1.14 -4.36 0.27
CA LEU A 167 -1.81 -5.40 1.06
C LEU A 167 -2.48 -4.77 2.28
N ARG A 168 -3.77 -5.04 2.48
CA ARG A 168 -4.55 -4.45 3.56
C ARG A 168 -5.35 -5.49 4.31
N GLY A 169 -5.17 -5.53 5.64
CA GLY A 169 -6.03 -6.28 6.53
C GLY A 169 -7.14 -5.40 7.09
N ILE A 170 -8.39 -5.85 7.01
CA ILE A 170 -9.53 -5.04 7.47
C ILE A 170 -9.58 -5.04 9.01
N SER A 171 -9.27 -3.90 9.64
CA SER A 171 -9.24 -3.72 11.11
C SER A 171 -10.52 -3.13 11.67
N ASP A 172 -11.25 -2.37 10.86
CA ASP A 172 -12.39 -1.59 11.32
C ASP A 172 -13.39 -1.30 10.18
N GLY A 173 -14.46 -0.58 10.51
CA GLY A 173 -15.48 -0.11 9.57
C GLY A 173 -16.80 -0.87 9.60
N ALA A 174 -16.85 -2.07 10.21
CA ALA A 174 -18.10 -2.78 10.49
C ALA A 174 -18.97 -2.08 11.56
N ALA A 175 -18.31 -1.35 12.47
CA ALA A 175 -18.94 -0.49 13.46
C ALA A 175 -18.20 0.86 13.52
N ASP A 176 -18.86 1.88 14.07
CA ASP A 176 -18.25 3.20 14.26
C ASP A 176 -17.05 3.13 15.21
N LEU A 177 -15.95 3.76 14.83
CA LEU A 177 -14.76 3.94 15.66
C LEU A 177 -15.06 5.03 16.70
N ARG A 178 -14.91 4.69 17.98
CA ARG A 178 -15.15 5.62 19.10
C ARG A 178 -13.86 5.92 19.86
N HIS A 179 -12.92 4.97 19.89
CA HIS A 179 -11.62 5.12 20.56
C HIS A 179 -10.49 4.46 19.75
N VAL A 180 -9.24 4.87 20.05
CA VAL A 180 -8.03 4.29 19.43
C VAL A 180 -7.91 2.77 19.68
N GLY A 181 -8.52 2.25 20.76
CA GLY A 181 -8.52 0.81 21.03
C GLY A 181 -9.25 -0.03 19.97
N ASP A 182 -10.27 0.55 19.33
CA ASP A 182 -11.21 -0.17 18.47
C ASP A 182 -10.53 -0.70 17.19
N TRP A 183 -9.53 0.02 16.65
CA TRP A 183 -8.78 -0.44 15.47
C TRP A 183 -7.62 -1.39 15.84
N THR A 184 -7.09 -1.31 17.06
CA THR A 184 -5.96 -2.14 17.50
C THR A 184 -6.34 -3.57 17.89
N GLU A 185 -7.63 -3.81 18.15
CA GLU A 185 -8.15 -5.08 18.67
C GLU A 185 -7.73 -6.28 17.80
N TYR A 186 -7.79 -6.12 16.48
CA TYR A 186 -7.56 -7.19 15.52
C TYR A 186 -6.16 -7.23 14.91
N LEU A 187 -5.25 -6.35 15.33
CA LEU A 187 -3.92 -6.25 14.72
C LEU A 187 -3.10 -7.54 14.84
N HIS A 188 -3.30 -8.32 15.90
CA HIS A 188 -2.63 -9.61 16.06
C HIS A 188 -3.07 -10.65 15.00
N VAL A 189 -4.37 -10.68 14.64
CA VAL A 189 -4.89 -11.54 13.57
C VAL A 189 -4.42 -11.05 12.21
N ILE A 190 -4.43 -9.72 12.01
CA ILE A 190 -3.98 -9.09 10.77
C ILE A 190 -2.48 -9.32 10.55
N ASP A 191 -1.64 -9.23 11.59
CA ASP A 191 -0.21 -9.54 11.54
C ASP A 191 0.05 -10.96 11.04
N GLU A 192 -0.62 -11.96 11.63
CA GLU A 192 -0.50 -13.35 11.21
C GLU A 192 -0.91 -13.55 9.74
N LYS A 193 -2.08 -13.04 9.34
CA LYS A 193 -2.56 -13.21 7.96
C LYS A 193 -1.76 -12.39 6.93
N LEU A 194 -1.25 -11.21 7.30
CA LEU A 194 -0.33 -10.46 6.44
C LEU A 194 0.99 -11.22 6.25
N ALA A 195 1.49 -11.91 7.28
CA ALA A 195 2.66 -12.76 7.16
C ALA A 195 2.42 -13.91 6.15
N ASP A 196 1.24 -14.53 6.19
CA ASP A 196 0.82 -15.51 5.18
C ASP A 196 0.77 -14.93 3.76
N ALA A 197 0.25 -13.70 3.60
CA ALA A 197 0.25 -13.00 2.32
C ALA A 197 1.66 -12.74 1.79
N VAL A 198 2.62 -12.39 2.66
CA VAL A 198 4.03 -12.20 2.30
C VAL A 198 4.69 -13.51 1.88
N MET A 199 4.39 -14.63 2.57
CA MET A 199 4.88 -15.95 2.14
C MET A 199 4.32 -16.36 0.77
N ARG A 200 3.04 -16.04 0.48
CA ARG A 200 2.44 -16.25 -0.85
C ARG A 200 3.10 -15.39 -1.93
N LEU A 201 3.46 -14.15 -1.61
CA LEU A 201 4.23 -13.28 -2.51
C LEU A 201 5.59 -13.92 -2.85
N GLU A 202 6.33 -14.40 -1.85
CA GLU A 202 7.62 -15.06 -2.09
C GLU A 202 7.47 -16.28 -3.00
N GLN A 203 6.46 -17.12 -2.76
CA GLN A 203 6.15 -18.28 -3.61
C GLN A 203 5.77 -17.86 -5.03
N ALA A 204 4.98 -16.81 -5.20
CA ALA A 204 4.58 -16.29 -6.51
C ALA A 204 5.77 -15.72 -7.30
N ILE A 205 6.72 -15.06 -6.63
CA ILE A 205 7.98 -14.62 -7.24
C ILE A 205 8.84 -15.82 -7.64
N GLY A 206 9.06 -16.77 -6.72
CA GLY A 206 9.92 -17.93 -6.96
C GLY A 206 9.41 -18.90 -8.04
N SER A 207 8.09 -18.97 -8.22
CA SER A 207 7.46 -19.74 -9.30
C SER A 207 7.32 -18.97 -10.63
N GLY A 208 7.68 -17.68 -10.66
CA GLY A 208 7.56 -16.84 -11.85
C GLY A 208 6.13 -16.43 -12.22
N LEU A 209 5.16 -16.67 -11.32
CA LEU A 209 3.76 -16.24 -11.46
C LEU A 209 3.60 -14.73 -11.29
N LEU A 210 4.51 -14.10 -10.54
CA LEU A 210 4.59 -12.66 -10.40
C LEU A 210 5.94 -12.17 -10.90
N ARG A 211 5.94 -11.51 -12.07
CA ARG A 211 7.13 -10.93 -12.68
C ARG A 211 7.20 -9.44 -12.35
N THR A 212 8.22 -9.05 -11.59
CA THR A 212 8.61 -7.64 -11.51
C THR A 212 9.43 -7.31 -12.76
N ALA A 213 9.17 -6.15 -13.37
CA ALA A 213 9.91 -5.69 -14.54
C ALA A 213 11.42 -5.76 -14.27
N SER A 214 12.19 -6.22 -15.25
CA SER A 214 13.66 -6.15 -15.12
C SER A 214 14.12 -4.72 -15.32
N PRO A 215 15.25 -4.29 -14.73
CA PRO A 215 15.89 -3.01 -15.07
C PRO A 215 16.24 -3.03 -16.57
N GLY A 216 15.34 -2.51 -17.41
CA GLY A 216 15.42 -2.61 -18.87
C GLY A 216 14.07 -2.62 -19.60
N ASP A 217 12.97 -2.98 -18.92
CA ASP A 217 11.64 -3.11 -19.54
C ASP A 217 10.82 -1.81 -19.57
N VAL A 218 11.30 -0.71 -18.98
CA VAL A 218 10.57 0.56 -18.93
C VAL A 218 10.99 1.47 -20.10
N THR A 219 10.34 1.29 -21.25
CA THR A 219 10.28 2.28 -22.33
C THR A 219 8.88 2.91 -22.35
N GLY A 220 8.69 4.01 -21.64
CA GLY A 220 7.45 4.81 -21.67
C GLY A 220 7.70 6.21 -21.11
N PRO A 221 7.06 7.26 -21.66
CA PRO A 221 7.43 8.64 -21.34
C PRO A 221 7.02 9.00 -19.91
N VAL A 222 7.84 9.88 -19.32
CA VAL A 222 7.74 10.46 -17.98
C VAL A 222 6.59 11.46 -17.90
#